data_AF-W1XPG3-F1
#
_entry.id   AF-W1XPG3-F1
#
_cell.length_a   1.000
_cell.length_b   1.000
_cell.length_c   1.000
_cell.angle_alpha   90.00
_cell.angle_beta   90.00
_cell.angle_gamma   90.00
#
_symmetry.space_group_name_H-M   'P 1'
#
loop_
_entity.id
_entity.type
_entity.pdbx_description
1 polymer ?
#
loop_
_entity_poly.entity_id
_entity_poly.type
_entity_poly.pdbx_seq_one_letter_code
_entity_poly.pdbx_strand_id
1 'polypeptide(L)'
;ASRTAYIDRIHTSYENVLGKNNVDVIKGFARFVDAKTLEVNGETITADHILIATGGRPSHPDIPGVEYGIDSDGFFALPALPERVAVVGAGYIAV
;
A
#
# COMPACT_ATOMS: atom_id res chain seq x y z
N ALA A 1 -17.64 -4.16 15.97
CA ALA A 1 -16.75 -3.10 15.45
C ALA A 1 -16.60 -3.29 13.95
N SER A 2 -16.64 -2.23 13.14
CA SER A 2 -16.38 -2.34 11.69
C SER A 2 -14.92 -2.69 11.43
N ARG A 3 -14.64 -3.39 10.31
CA ARG A 3 -13.27 -3.73 9.86
C ARG A 3 -12.35 -2.50 9.86
N THR A 4 -12.83 -1.37 9.32
CA THR A 4 -12.09 -0.11 9.23
C THR A 4 -11.68 0.41 10.61
N ALA A 5 -12.60 0.43 11.58
CA ALA A 5 -12.27 0.90 12.94
C ALA A 5 -11.25 0.02 13.67
N TYR A 6 -11.08 -1.25 13.26
CA TYR A 6 -9.98 -2.07 13.75
C TYR A 6 -8.64 -1.69 13.10
N ILE A 7 -8.63 -1.50 11.77
CA ILE A 7 -7.46 -1.05 11.02
C ILE A 7 -6.98 0.32 11.51
N ASP A 8 -7.88 1.27 11.76
CA ASP A 8 -7.53 2.62 12.23
C ASP A 8 -6.81 2.58 13.58
N ARG A 9 -7.22 1.68 14.49
CA ARG A 9 -6.53 1.49 15.77
C ARG A 9 -5.11 0.96 15.60
N ILE A 10 -4.87 0.14 14.58
CA ILE A 10 -3.53 -0.35 14.25
C ILE A 10 -2.68 0.82 13.71
N HIS A 11 -3.23 1.68 12.85
CA HIS A 11 -2.53 2.89 12.38
C HIS A 11 -2.11 3.78 13.56
N THR A 12 -3.05 4.09 14.47
CA THR A 12 -2.76 4.86 15.69
C THR A 12 -1.68 4.19 16.54
N SER A 13 -1.69 2.85 16.63
CA SER A 13 -0.64 2.13 17.37
C SER A 13 0.75 2.34 16.74
N TYR A 14 0.87 2.33 15.41
CA TYR A 14 2.13 2.58 14.73
C TYR A 14 2.61 4.02 14.92
N GLU A 15 1.74 5.01 14.74
CA GLU A 15 2.07 6.43 14.98
C GLU A 15 2.64 6.64 16.38
N ASN A 16 2.00 6.03 17.39
CA ASN A 16 2.48 6.09 18.77
C ASN A 16 3.86 5.47 18.97
N VAL A 17 4.12 4.29 18.38
CA VAL A 17 5.40 3.59 18.56
C VAL A 17 6.52 4.30 17.81
N LEU A 18 6.27 4.79 16.59
CA LEU A 18 7.24 5.57 15.82
C LEU A 18 7.59 6.89 16.51
N GLY A 19 6.57 7.61 17.01
CA GLY A 19 6.78 8.83 17.79
C GLY A 19 7.59 8.59 19.08
N LYS A 20 7.30 7.52 19.83
CA LYS A 20 8.08 7.14 21.02
C LYS A 20 9.54 6.84 20.72
N ASN A 21 9.85 6.38 19.52
CA ASN A 21 11.20 6.08 19.06
C ASN A 21 11.85 7.24 18.29
N ASN A 22 11.22 8.43 18.27
CA ASN A 22 11.71 9.62 17.59
C ASN A 22 11.97 9.40 16.08
N VAL A 23 11.08 8.67 15.41
CA VAL A 23 11.13 8.50 13.96
C VAL A 23 10.31 9.60 13.28
N ASP A 24 10.95 10.38 12.41
CA ASP A 24 10.27 11.36 11.58
C ASP A 24 9.53 10.67 10.42
N VAL A 25 8.21 10.85 10.36
CA VAL A 25 7.35 10.24 9.34
C VAL A 25 6.85 11.31 8.38
N ILE A 26 7.28 11.22 7.12
CA ILE A 26 6.86 12.12 6.04
C ILE A 26 5.90 11.36 5.12
N LYS A 27 4.66 11.85 5.02
CA LYS A 27 3.67 11.30 4.10
C LYS A 27 3.86 11.92 2.71
N GLY A 28 4.49 11.19 1.81
CA GLY A 28 4.73 11.62 0.43
C GLY A 28 5.33 10.50 -0.42
N PHE A 29 5.35 10.69 -1.74
CA PHE A 29 6.01 9.75 -2.65
C PHE A 29 7.46 10.18 -2.85
N ALA A 30 8.40 9.39 -2.35
CA ALA A 30 9.82 9.68 -2.48
C ALA A 30 10.38 9.29 -3.85
N ARG A 31 11.27 10.12 -4.40
CA ARG A 31 12.02 9.85 -5.64
C ARG A 31 13.50 10.07 -5.41
N PHE A 32 14.35 9.17 -5.92
CA PHE A 32 15.80 9.38 -5.91
C PHE A 32 16.17 10.54 -6.83
N VAL A 33 16.91 11.50 -6.29
CA VAL A 33 17.62 12.54 -7.05
C VAL A 33 18.99 12.01 -7.48
N ASP A 34 19.66 11.30 -6.56
CA ASP A 34 20.93 10.61 -6.76
C ASP A 34 21.05 9.40 -5.80
N ALA A 35 22.24 8.82 -5.63
CA ALA A 35 22.44 7.63 -4.81
C ALA A 35 22.22 7.83 -3.29
N LYS A 36 22.22 9.08 -2.79
CA LYS A 36 22.11 9.43 -1.36
C LYS A 36 21.05 10.49 -1.06
N THR A 37 20.36 10.97 -2.09
CA THR A 37 19.41 12.07 -1.98
C THR A 37 18.03 11.67 -2.50
N LEU A 38 16.99 12.00 -1.73
CA LEU A 38 15.59 11.81 -2.08
C LEU A 38 14.90 13.18 -2.16
N GLU A 39 13.94 13.29 -3.08
CA GLU A 39 12.94 14.37 -3.10
C GLU A 39 11.61 13.81 -2.59
N VAL A 40 10.96 14.56 -1.69
CA VAL A 40 9.60 14.28 -1.18
C VAL A 40 8.84 15.59 -1.04
N ASN A 41 7.73 15.75 -1.75
CA ASN A 41 6.86 16.93 -1.66
C ASN A 41 7.57 18.28 -1.94
N GLY A 42 8.62 18.28 -2.76
CA GLY A 42 9.45 19.43 -3.11
C GLY A 42 10.65 19.64 -2.18
N GLU A 43 10.78 18.88 -1.09
CA GLU A 43 11.89 18.96 -0.15
C GLU A 43 12.96 17.91 -0.46
N THR A 44 14.22 18.28 -0.26
CA THR A 44 15.37 17.41 -0.50
C THR A 44 15.90 16.86 0.82
N ILE A 45 16.06 15.54 0.90
CA ILE A 45 16.48 14.81 2.11
C ILE A 45 17.67 13.93 1.76
N THR A 46 18.70 13.91 2.63
CA THR A 46 19.89 13.06 2.47
C THR A 46 20.11 12.18 3.70
N ALA A 47 20.74 11.02 3.52
CA ALA A 47 21.10 10.11 4.60
C ALA A 47 22.32 9.25 4.24
N ASP A 48 23.09 8.84 5.25
CA ASP A 48 24.22 7.90 5.07
C ASP A 48 23.75 6.54 4.55
N HIS A 49 22.58 6.09 5.00
CA HIS A 49 21.97 4.82 4.64
C HIS A 49 20.52 5.01 4.20
N ILE A 50 20.15 4.37 3.08
CA ILE A 50 18.80 4.39 2.53
C ILE A 50 18.32 2.95 2.39
N LEU A 51 17.16 2.66 2.99
CA LEU A 51 16.47 1.38 2.85
C LEU A 51 15.32 1.53 1.84
N ILE A 52 15.32 0.71 0.78
CA ILE A 52 14.22 0.64 -0.19
C ILE A 52 13.25 -0.45 0.25
N ALA A 53 12.08 -0.05 0.75
CA ALA A 53 11.02 -0.93 1.23
C ALA A 53 9.67 -0.65 0.54
N THR A 54 9.67 -0.52 -0.79
CA THR A 54 8.50 -0.06 -1.59
C THR A 54 7.41 -1.12 -1.81
N GLY A 55 7.63 -2.37 -1.38
CA GLY A 55 6.68 -3.47 -1.58
C GLY A 55 6.44 -3.81 -3.06
N GLY A 56 5.24 -4.35 -3.34
CA GLY A 56 4.76 -4.71 -4.68
C GLY A 56 3.30 -4.30 -4.87
N ARG A 57 2.70 -4.67 -6.01
CA ARG A 57 1.29 -4.39 -6.34
C ARG A 57 0.65 -5.55 -7.12
N PRO A 58 -0.68 -5.70 -7.13
CA PRO A 58 -1.36 -6.72 -7.92
C PRO A 58 -0.98 -6.63 -9.41
N SER A 59 -0.85 -7.80 -10.05
CA SER A 59 -0.62 -7.91 -11.49
C SER A 59 -1.94 -8.11 -12.22
N HIS A 60 -2.04 -7.55 -13.42
CA HIS A 60 -3.21 -7.68 -14.29
C HIS A 60 -2.80 -8.34 -15.61
N PRO A 61 -3.62 -9.23 -16.18
CA PRO A 61 -3.36 -9.82 -17.49
C PRO A 61 -3.51 -8.79 -18.62
N ASP A 62 -2.76 -8.95 -19.69
CA ASP A 62 -2.90 -8.12 -20.90
C ASP A 62 -3.92 -8.75 -21.86
N ILE A 63 -5.21 -8.54 -21.59
CA ILE A 63 -6.33 -9.07 -22.37
C ILE A 63 -7.45 -8.04 -22.49
N PRO A 64 -8.25 -8.05 -23.58
CA PRO A 64 -9.43 -7.20 -23.69
C PRO A 64 -10.41 -7.41 -22.53
N GLY A 65 -10.87 -6.31 -21.92
CA GLY A 65 -11.84 -6.32 -20.83
C GLY A 65 -11.23 -6.53 -19.43
N VAL A 66 -9.89 -6.51 -19.29
CA VAL A 66 -9.22 -6.59 -17.98
C VAL A 66 -9.68 -5.49 -17.03
N GLU A 67 -10.02 -4.32 -17.55
CA GLU A 67 -10.49 -3.15 -16.80
C GLU A 67 -11.84 -3.35 -16.09
N TYR A 68 -12.60 -4.39 -16.45
CA TYR A 68 -13.85 -4.75 -15.76
C TYR A 68 -13.61 -5.62 -14.52
N GLY A 69 -12.42 -6.21 -14.40
CA GLY A 69 -12.02 -6.98 -13.23
C GLY A 69 -11.67 -6.09 -12.04
N ILE A 70 -11.66 -6.70 -10.86
CA ILE A 70 -11.06 -6.13 -9.65
C ILE A 70 -9.95 -7.05 -9.16
N ASP A 71 -8.98 -6.49 -8.44
CA ASP A 71 -7.94 -7.24 -7.76
C ASP A 71 -8.24 -7.38 -6.25
N SER A 72 -7.25 -7.80 -5.46
CA SER A 72 -7.39 -7.93 -4.01
C SER A 72 -7.69 -6.59 -3.31
N ASP A 73 -7.19 -5.48 -3.83
CA ASP A 73 -7.45 -4.16 -3.26
C ASP A 73 -8.91 -3.78 -3.51
N GLY A 74 -9.40 -4.02 -4.73
CA GLY A 74 -10.80 -3.85 -5.10
C GLY A 74 -11.75 -4.75 -4.29
N PHE A 75 -11.36 -5.99 -3.98
CA PHE A 75 -12.15 -6.88 -3.12
C PHE A 75 -12.40 -6.27 -1.74
N PHE A 76 -11.38 -5.68 -1.10
CA PHE A 76 -11.57 -5.02 0.19
C PHE A 76 -12.40 -3.73 0.09
N ALA A 77 -12.48 -3.11 -1.09
CA ALA A 77 -13.29 -1.91 -1.34
C ALA A 77 -14.76 -2.21 -1.70
N LEU A 78 -15.14 -3.48 -1.89
CA LEU A 78 -16.51 -3.84 -2.24
C LEU A 78 -17.53 -3.31 -1.20
N PRO A 79 -18.57 -2.57 -1.64
CA PRO A 79 -19.56 -2.01 -0.73
C PRO A 79 -20.58 -3.05 -0.24
N ALA A 80 -20.72 -4.15 -0.99
CA ALA A 80 -21.62 -5.26 -0.70
C ALA A 80 -21.06 -6.54 -1.35
N LEU A 81 -21.55 -7.69 -0.88
CA LEU A 81 -21.24 -8.99 -1.47
C LEU A 81 -21.92 -9.12 -2.85
N PRO A 82 -21.18 -9.37 -3.95
CA PRO A 82 -21.80 -9.70 -5.22
C PRO A 82 -22.51 -11.05 -5.18
N GLU A 83 -23.65 -11.17 -5.85
CA GLU A 83 -24.40 -12.44 -5.93
C GLU A 83 -23.61 -13.56 -6.63
N ARG A 84 -22.74 -13.17 -7.57
CA ARG A 84 -21.94 -14.06 -8.41
C ARG A 84 -20.54 -13.48 -8.54
N VAL A 85 -19.53 -14.32 -8.33
CA VAL A 85 -18.12 -13.94 -8.36
C VAL A 85 -17.34 -14.98 -9.16
N ALA A 86 -16.43 -14.52 -10.01
CA ALA A 86 -15.37 -15.34 -10.59
C ALA A 86 -14.04 -14.90 -10.00
N VAL A 87 -13.27 -15.84 -9.47
CA VAL A 87 -11.90 -15.60 -8.97
C VAL A 87 -10.94 -16.30 -9.92
N VAL A 88 -9.96 -15.57 -10.44
CA VAL A 88 -8.97 -16.08 -11.38
C VAL A 88 -7.59 -16.03 -10.74
N GLY A 89 -7.05 -17.21 -10.43
CA GLY A 89 -5.72 -17.36 -9.83
C GLY A 89 -5.56 -18.76 -9.23
N ALA A 90 -4.32 -19.15 -8.98
CA ALA A 90 -3.97 -20.43 -8.36
C ALA A 90 -3.07 -20.27 -7.11
N GLY A 91 -2.92 -19.02 -6.64
CA GLY A 91 -2.14 -18.69 -5.45
C GLY A 91 -3.02 -18.50 -4.21
N TYR A 92 -2.37 -18.28 -3.07
CA TYR A 92 -3.05 -18.19 -1.76
C TYR A 92 -4.06 -17.04 -1.64
N ILE A 93 -3.97 -15.99 -2.46
CA ILE A 93 -4.95 -14.90 -2.46
C ILE A 93 -6.26 -15.35 -3.14
N ALA A 94 -6.17 -16.28 -4.10
CA ALA A 94 -7.31 -16.78 -4.85
C ALA A 94 -8.03 -17.95 -4.16
N VAL A 95 -7.31 -18.72 -3.33
CA VAL A 95 -7.83 -19.86 -2.54
C VAL A 95 -8.36 -19.36 -1.20
#